data_AF-A0A935QV48-F1
#
_entry.id   AF-A0A935QV48-F1
#
_cell.length_a   1.000
_cell.length_b   1.000
_cell.length_c   1.000
_cell.angle_alpha   90.00
_cell.angle_beta   90.00
_cell.angle_gamma   90.00
#
_symmetry.space_group_name_H-M   'P 1'
#
loop_
_entity.id
_entity.type
_entity.pdbx_description
1 polymer ?
#
loop_
_entity_poly.entity_id
_entity_poly.type
_entity_poly.pdbx_seq_one_letter_code
_entity_poly.pdbx_strand_id
1 'polypeptide(L)'
;MTPLHWTVEANRRAGERFMARDLDGAISILEEATTGLGPEHQEHARFLYENLGLIYLQTHLVRHAALCFLRALDGDPVSREQSLRLLIVAYARLGQRWEALECLRAFEARFGPHPDGVRADQL
;
A
#
# COMPACT_ATOMS: atom_id res chain seq x y z
N MET A 1 12.15 9.98 -21.32
CA MET A 1 10.98 9.86 -20.41
C MET A 1 11.49 9.95 -18.99
N THR A 2 10.91 10.76 -18.11
CA THR A 2 11.38 10.90 -16.71
C THR A 2 10.85 9.76 -15.84
N PRO A 3 11.51 9.44 -14.70
CA PRO A 3 11.01 8.45 -13.74
C PRO A 3 9.57 8.73 -13.29
N LEU A 4 9.23 10.00 -13.03
CA LEU A 4 7.86 10.41 -12.69
C LEU A 4 6.87 10.11 -13.82
N HIS A 5 7.21 10.40 -15.07
CA HIS A 5 6.32 10.12 -16.20
C HIS A 5 6.11 8.60 -16.38
N TRP A 6 7.16 7.81 -16.16
CA TRP A 6 7.09 6.36 -16.18
C TRP A 6 6.13 5.82 -15.11
N THR A 7 6.25 6.27 -13.86
CA THR A 7 5.40 5.77 -12.77
C THR A 7 3.94 6.17 -12.96
N VAL A 8 3.67 7.37 -13.43
CA VAL A 8 2.30 7.80 -13.78
C VAL A 8 1.70 6.91 -14.88
N GLU A 9 2.45 6.63 -15.94
CA GLU A 9 1.96 5.81 -17.05
C GLU A 9 1.76 4.34 -16.64
N ALA A 10 2.68 3.77 -15.86
CA ALA A 10 2.52 2.43 -15.30
C ALA A 10 1.25 2.34 -14.45
N ASN A 11 1.02 3.34 -13.59
CA ASN A 11 -0.18 3.38 -12.76
C ASN A 11 -1.47 3.46 -13.58
N ARG A 12 -1.46 4.29 -14.65
CA ARG A 12 -2.59 4.41 -15.57
C ARG A 12 -2.92 3.07 -16.23
N ARG A 13 -1.91 2.39 -16.80
CA ARG A 13 -2.07 1.08 -17.45
C ARG A 13 -2.52 -0.01 -16.47
N ALA A 14 -1.97 -0.03 -15.26
CA ALA A 14 -2.40 -0.94 -14.22
C ALA A 14 -3.88 -0.68 -13.84
N GLY A 15 -4.29 0.58 -13.74
CA GLY A 15 -5.67 0.98 -13.51
C GLY A 15 -6.63 0.47 -14.60
N GLU A 16 -6.22 0.51 -15.87
CA GLU A 16 -7.02 -0.04 -16.98
C GLU A 16 -7.23 -1.56 -16.85
N ARG A 17 -6.15 -2.30 -16.55
CA ARG A 17 -6.22 -3.75 -16.31
C ARG A 17 -7.09 -4.09 -15.10
N PHE A 18 -6.93 -3.33 -14.03
CA PHE A 18 -7.72 -3.45 -12.82
C PHE A 18 -9.22 -3.25 -13.10
N MET A 19 -9.59 -2.22 -13.86
CA MET A 19 -10.97 -1.97 -14.30
C MET A 19 -11.52 -3.08 -15.21
N ALA A 20 -10.66 -3.72 -15.99
CA ALA A 20 -10.99 -4.91 -16.78
C ALA A 20 -11.05 -6.21 -15.94
N ARG A 21 -10.87 -6.14 -14.62
CA ARG A 21 -10.75 -7.29 -13.68
C ARG A 21 -9.58 -8.22 -13.99
N ASP A 22 -8.61 -7.77 -14.77
CA ASP A 22 -7.33 -8.42 -15.02
C ASP A 22 -6.36 -8.05 -13.88
N LEU A 23 -6.56 -8.67 -12.71
CA LEU A 23 -5.77 -8.38 -11.51
C LEU A 23 -4.32 -8.82 -11.68
N ASP A 24 -4.07 -9.96 -12.33
CA ASP A 24 -2.71 -10.46 -12.58
C ASP A 24 -1.94 -9.53 -13.53
N GLY A 25 -2.59 -9.04 -14.59
CA GLY A 25 -2.01 -8.04 -15.48
C GLY A 25 -1.74 -6.71 -14.79
N ALA A 26 -2.63 -6.26 -13.89
CA ALA A 26 -2.42 -5.06 -13.09
C ALA A 26 -1.23 -5.21 -12.12
N ILE A 27 -1.13 -6.35 -11.43
CA ILE A 27 0.00 -6.69 -10.56
C ILE A 27 1.30 -6.67 -11.36
N SER A 28 1.34 -7.39 -12.49
CA SER A 28 2.54 -7.49 -13.32
C SER A 28 3.08 -6.12 -13.74
N ILE A 29 2.21 -5.18 -14.12
CA ILE A 29 2.63 -3.82 -14.50
C ILE A 29 3.22 -3.06 -13.31
N LEU A 30 2.61 -3.15 -12.13
CA LEU A 30 3.07 -2.43 -10.94
C LEU A 30 4.35 -3.03 -10.38
N GLU A 31 4.52 -4.35 -10.41
CA GLU A 31 5.75 -5.02 -9.99
C GLU A 31 6.92 -4.69 -10.92
N GLU A 32 6.70 -4.72 -12.24
CA GLU A 32 7.71 -4.31 -13.21
C GLU A 32 8.12 -2.85 -12.99
N ALA A 33 7.13 -1.96 -12.81
CA ALA A 33 7.40 -0.55 -12.62
C ALA A 33 8.14 -0.24 -11.30
N THR A 34 7.81 -0.94 -10.21
CA THR A 34 8.48 -0.73 -8.91
C THR A 34 9.88 -1.36 -8.86
N THR A 35 10.09 -2.49 -9.55
CA THR A 35 11.41 -3.14 -9.65
C THR A 35 12.35 -2.40 -10.59
N GLY A 36 11.82 -1.75 -11.63
CA GLY A 36 12.60 -1.00 -12.62
C GLY A 36 13.11 0.37 -12.16
N LEU A 37 12.71 0.85 -10.97
CA LEU A 37 13.14 2.15 -10.45
C LEU A 37 14.46 2.03 -9.68
N GLY A 38 15.41 2.91 -10.03
CA GLY A 38 16.62 3.12 -9.23
C GLY A 38 16.30 3.55 -7.79
N PRO A 39 17.18 3.26 -6.82
CA PRO A 39 16.99 3.68 -5.42
C PRO A 39 16.71 5.17 -5.24
N GLU A 40 17.29 6.01 -6.10
CA GLU A 40 17.16 7.46 -6.15
C GLU A 40 15.82 7.98 -6.67
N HIS A 41 14.92 7.08 -7.09
CA HIS A 41 13.61 7.41 -7.64
C HIS A 41 12.45 6.72 -6.89
N GLN A 42 12.75 6.06 -5.77
CA GLN A 42 11.77 5.32 -4.98
C GLN A 42 10.67 6.23 -4.39
N GLU A 43 10.95 7.52 -4.20
CA GLU A 43 9.96 8.50 -3.76
C GLU A 43 8.78 8.62 -4.74
N HIS A 44 9.02 8.40 -6.03
CA HIS A 44 7.98 8.39 -7.07
C HIS A 44 7.21 7.06 -7.13
N ALA A 45 7.64 6.02 -6.41
CA ALA A 45 7.01 4.70 -6.42
C ALA A 45 5.91 4.54 -5.36
N ARG A 46 5.80 5.49 -4.42
CA ARG A 46 4.95 5.33 -3.22
C ARG A 46 3.49 5.04 -3.55
N PHE A 47 2.94 5.68 -4.58
CA PHE A 47 1.57 5.42 -5.05
C PHE A 47 1.43 4.09 -5.82
N LEU A 48 2.49 3.63 -6.49
CA LEU A 48 2.50 2.31 -7.13
C LEU A 48 2.43 1.21 -6.07
N TYR A 49 3.22 1.33 -5.00
CA TYR A 49 3.16 0.40 -3.88
C TYR A 49 1.80 0.42 -3.18
N GLU A 50 1.19 1.60 -2.97
CA GLU A 50 -0.15 1.69 -2.38
C GLU A 50 -1.20 0.95 -3.22
N ASN A 51 -1.18 1.13 -4.55
CA ASN A 51 -2.10 0.46 -5.47
C ASN A 51 -1.82 -1.05 -5.60
N LEU A 52 -0.54 -1.44 -5.62
CA LEU A 52 -0.16 -2.85 -5.62
C LEU A 52 -0.62 -3.54 -4.34
N GLY A 53 -0.46 -2.88 -3.18
CA GLY A 53 -0.94 -3.38 -1.90
C GLY A 53 -2.46 -3.54 -1.84
N LEU A 54 -3.22 -2.61 -2.42
CA LEU A 54 -4.67 -2.72 -2.56
C LEU A 54 -5.08 -3.95 -3.38
N ILE A 55 -4.42 -4.17 -4.52
CA ILE A 55 -4.71 -5.33 -5.36
C ILE A 55 -4.35 -6.63 -4.63
N TYR A 56 -3.22 -6.65 -3.90
CA TYR A 56 -2.84 -7.80 -3.08
C TYR A 56 -3.81 -8.10 -1.93
N LEU A 57 -4.42 -7.07 -1.33
CA LEU A 57 -5.50 -7.31 -0.36
C LEU A 57 -6.74 -7.93 -1.00
N GLN A 58 -7.07 -7.54 -2.24
CA GLN A 58 -8.20 -8.09 -2.99
C GLN A 58 -7.97 -9.54 -3.45
N THR A 59 -6.72 -9.91 -3.71
CA THR A 59 -6.34 -11.29 -4.09
C THR A 59 -5.95 -12.16 -2.90
N HIS A 60 -6.24 -11.72 -1.67
CA HIS A 60 -5.93 -12.43 -0.41
C HIS A 60 -4.43 -12.67 -0.15
N LEU A 61 -3.54 -12.00 -0.88
CA LEU A 61 -2.09 -12.03 -0.67
C LEU A 61 -1.66 -11.03 0.41
N VAL A 62 -2.24 -11.17 1.62
CA VAL A 62 -2.17 -10.16 2.70
C VAL A 62 -0.73 -9.81 3.11
N ARG A 63 0.18 -10.79 3.14
CA ARG A 63 1.60 -10.53 3.45
C ARG A 63 2.26 -9.62 2.41
N HIS A 64 1.99 -9.81 1.13
CA HIS A 64 2.53 -8.97 0.06
C HIS A 64 1.95 -7.56 0.15
N ALA A 65 0.65 -7.45 0.49
CA ALA A 65 0.03 -6.16 0.72
C ALA A 65 0.69 -5.37 1.86
N ALA A 66 0.95 -6.00 3.01
CA ALA A 66 1.61 -5.34 4.14
C ALA A 66 3.00 -4.79 3.74
N LEU A 67 3.79 -5.58 3.01
CA LEU A 67 5.09 -5.15 2.49
C LEU A 67 4.97 -3.94 1.55
N CYS A 68 3.96 -3.94 0.68
CA CYS A 68 3.69 -2.83 -0.21
C CYS A 68 3.31 -1.55 0.56
N PHE A 69 2.45 -1.64 1.57
CA PHE A 69 2.10 -0.45 2.36
C PHE A 69 3.29 0.09 3.16
N LEU A 70 4.15 -0.79 3.70
CA LEU A 70 5.41 -0.37 4.33
C LEU A 70 6.31 0.39 3.35
N ARG A 71 6.42 -0.07 2.10
CA ARG A 71 7.17 0.64 1.05
C ARG A 71 6.52 1.97 0.68
N ALA A 72 5.19 2.04 0.63
CA ALA A 72 4.48 3.29 0.38
C ALA A 72 4.67 4.33 1.51
N LEU A 73 4.85 3.88 2.76
CA LEU A 73 5.13 4.72 3.91
C LEU A 73 6.58 5.20 3.98
N ASP A 74 7.51 4.47 3.34
CA ASP A 74 8.91 4.87 3.17
C ASP A 74 9.60 5.25 4.49
N GLY A 75 9.44 4.41 5.51
CA GLY A 75 10.05 4.61 6.84
C GLY A 75 9.38 5.66 7.73
N ASP A 76 8.44 6.45 7.21
CA ASP A 76 7.57 7.32 8.01
C ASP A 76 6.15 6.73 8.06
N PRO A 77 5.78 6.07 9.19
CA PRO A 77 4.49 5.42 9.34
C PRO A 77 3.29 6.34 9.14
N VAL A 78 3.43 7.64 9.35
CA VAL A 78 2.32 8.61 9.32
C VAL A 78 2.39 9.57 8.12
N SER A 79 3.23 9.26 7.14
CA SER A 79 3.39 10.06 5.92
C SER A 79 2.21 9.94 4.95
N ARG A 80 1.47 8.82 4.98
CA ARG A 80 0.32 8.56 4.10
C ARG A 80 -0.80 7.90 4.89
N GLU A 81 -1.90 8.64 5.06
CA GLU A 81 -3.08 8.18 5.80
C GLU A 81 -3.64 6.86 5.25
N GLN A 82 -3.83 6.77 3.92
CA GLN A 82 -4.41 5.58 3.29
C GLN A 82 -3.52 4.34 3.45
N SER A 83 -2.21 4.45 3.19
CA SER A 83 -1.27 3.34 3.38
C SER A 83 -1.25 2.85 4.82
N LEU A 84 -1.24 3.76 5.80
CA LEU A 84 -1.25 3.36 7.21
C LEU A 84 -2.57 2.67 7.59
N ARG A 85 -3.71 3.19 7.12
CA ARG A 85 -5.03 2.56 7.31
C ARG A 85 -5.04 1.12 6.80
N LEU A 86 -4.55 0.91 5.58
CA LEU A 86 -4.54 -0.41 4.95
C LEU A 86 -3.50 -1.35 5.56
N LEU A 87 -2.39 -0.83 6.09
CA LEU A 87 -1.41 -1.60 6.84
C LEU A 87 -1.99 -2.14 8.16
N ILE A 88 -2.78 -1.34 8.89
CA ILE A 88 -3.51 -1.78 10.09
C ILE A 88 -4.40 -2.99 9.75
N VAL A 89 -5.17 -2.88 8.66
CA VAL A 89 -6.03 -3.98 8.17
C VAL A 89 -5.20 -5.20 7.78
N ALA A 90 -4.07 -5.02 7.10
CA ALA A 90 -3.21 -6.12 6.69
C ALA A 90 -2.61 -6.86 7.90
N TYR A 91 -2.10 -6.12 8.90
CA TYR A 91 -1.57 -6.70 10.14
C TYR A 91 -2.65 -7.42 10.95
N ALA A 92 -3.85 -6.85 11.07
CA ALA A 92 -4.98 -7.50 11.71
C ALA A 92 -5.31 -8.85 11.05
N ARG A 93 -5.38 -8.88 9.71
CA ARG A 93 -5.65 -10.12 8.93
C ARG A 93 -4.54 -11.16 9.04
N LEU A 94 -3.30 -10.73 9.32
CA LEU A 94 -2.16 -11.63 9.54
C LEU A 94 -2.07 -12.13 11.00
N GLY A 95 -2.92 -11.64 11.90
CA GLY A 95 -2.82 -11.91 13.34
C GLY A 95 -1.63 -11.21 14.02
N GLN A 96 -1.05 -10.20 13.36
CA GLN A 96 0.06 -9.39 13.86
C GLN A 96 -0.48 -8.27 14.74
N ARG A 97 -1.05 -8.68 15.89
CA ARG A 97 -1.80 -7.79 16.78
C ARG A 97 -0.96 -6.62 17.29
N TRP A 98 0.30 -6.87 17.65
CA TRP A 98 1.18 -5.83 18.19
C TRP A 98 1.47 -4.73 17.17
N GLU A 99 1.83 -5.13 15.95
CA GLU A 99 2.11 -4.23 14.84
C GLU A 99 0.85 -3.46 14.41
N ALA A 100 -0.31 -4.12 14.38
CA ALA A 100 -1.59 -3.47 14.11
C ALA A 100 -1.92 -2.40 15.16
N LEU A 101 -1.71 -2.71 16.46
CA LEU A 101 -1.94 -1.77 17.55
C LEU A 101 -0.98 -0.58 17.52
N GLU A 102 0.29 -0.80 17.19
CA GLU A 102 1.27 0.27 17.01
C GLU A 102 0.87 1.21 15.87
N CYS A 103 0.48 0.63 14.72
CA CYS A 103 0.02 1.41 13.58
C CYS A 103 -1.27 2.19 13.90
N LEU A 104 -2.23 1.58 14.62
CA LEU A 104 -3.46 2.24 15.03
C LEU A 104 -3.18 3.44 15.94
N ARG A 105 -2.30 3.29 16.93
CA ARG A 105 -1.90 4.41 17.81
C ARG A 105 -1.24 5.55 17.01
N ALA A 106 -0.34 5.21 16.09
CA ALA A 106 0.30 6.20 15.24
C ALA A 106 -0.70 6.92 14.33
N PHE A 107 -1.66 6.17 13.77
CA PHE A 107 -2.74 6.72 12.94
C PHE A 107 -3.58 7.71 13.74
N GLU A 108 -4.08 7.29 14.91
CA GLU A 108 -4.98 8.12 15.71
C GLU A 108 -4.31 9.38 16.25
N ALA A 109 -3.03 9.29 16.62
CA ALA A 109 -2.25 10.44 17.04
C ALA A 109 -2.08 11.49 15.93
N ARG A 110 -2.03 11.06 14.65
CA ARG A 110 -1.78 11.94 13.51
C ARG A 110 -3.03 12.44 12.79
N PHE A 111 -4.01 11.56 12.60
CA PHE A 111 -5.16 11.74 11.72
C PHE A 111 -6.50 11.76 12.48
N GLY A 112 -6.48 11.46 13.78
CA GLY A 112 -7.69 11.27 14.58
C GLY A 112 -8.26 9.84 14.46
N PRO A 113 -9.46 9.59 14.99
CA PRO A 113 -10.03 8.25 15.07
C PRO A 113 -10.05 7.52 13.72
N HIS A 114 -9.76 6.22 13.74
CA HIS A 114 -9.74 5.41 12.52
C HIS A 114 -11.12 5.42 11.83
N PRO A 115 -11.23 5.74 10.52
CA PRO A 115 -12.52 5.99 9.87
C PRO A 115 -13.41 4.74 9.79
N ASP A 116 -12.81 3.55 9.73
CA ASP A 116 -13.55 2.27 9.74
C ASP A 116 -13.93 1.78 11.14
N GLY A 117 -13.70 2.59 12.19
CA GLY A 117 -14.05 2.26 13.57
C GLY A 117 -13.26 1.08 14.16
N VAL A 118 -12.06 0.80 13.64
CA VAL A 118 -11.15 -0.22 14.17
C VAL A 118 -10.72 0.18 15.57
N ARG A 119 -10.87 -0.74 16.54
CA ARG A 119 -10.50 -0.48 17.93
C ARG A 119 -9.42 -1.44 18.43
N ALA A 120 -8.63 -0.98 19.39
CA ALA A 120 -7.54 -1.75 19.98
C ALA A 120 -7.98 -3.08 20.63
N ASP A 121 -9.21 -3.15 21.12
CA ASP A 121 -9.79 -4.37 21.70
C ASP A 121 -10.19 -5.41 20.63
N GLN A 122 -10.33 -5.00 19.36
CA GLN A 122 -10.77 -5.83 18.23
C GLN A 122 -9.62 -6.34 17.34
N LEU A 123 -8.40 -5.81 17.53
CA LEU A 123 -7.20 -6.15 16.75
C LEU A 123 -6.51 -7.45 17.20
#